data_AF-A0AAX0Q7M6-F1
#
_entry.id   AF-A0AAX0Q7M6-F1
#
_cell.length_a   1.000
_cell.length_b   1.000
_cell.length_c   1.000
_cell.angle_alpha   90.00
_cell.angle_beta   90.00
_cell.angle_gamma   90.00
#
_symmetry.space_group_name_H-M   'P 1'
#
loop_
_entity.id
_entity.type
_entity.pdbx_description
1 polymer ?
#
loop_
_entity_poly.entity_id
_entity_poly.type
_entity_poly.pdbx_seq_one_letter_code
_entity_poly.pdbx_strand_id
1 'polypeptide(L)'
;MQARNGDRGEEYGVIFLHSVFIGEEMKKLKKPLPLTLNIAENGYIQLANTEYSILVSSPNVKEAIEEAQLQFSDGFGFFNNPALNLSPAAKARGERFKDAVWI
;
A
#
# COMPACT_ATOMS: atom_id res chain seq x y z
N MET A 1 -25.14 9.86 -20.20
CA MET A 1 -24.67 9.05 -19.06
C MET A 1 -23.19 8.78 -19.27
N GLN A 2 -22.33 9.29 -18.39
CA GLN A 2 -20.89 9.02 -18.39
C GLN A 2 -20.56 8.36 -17.06
N ALA A 3 -19.95 7.17 -17.10
CA ALA A 3 -19.37 6.55 -15.93
C ALA A 3 -18.25 7.46 -15.41
N ARG A 4 -18.46 8.07 -14.25
CA ARG A 4 -17.42 8.80 -13.51
C ARG A 4 -16.64 7.75 -12.72
N ASN A 5 -15.31 7.83 -12.80
CA ASN A 5 -14.36 6.93 -12.13
C ASN A 5 -14.86 6.45 -10.76
N GLY A 6 -15.06 5.13 -10.66
CA GLY A 6 -15.25 4.30 -9.46
C GLY A 6 -15.93 4.98 -8.29
N ASP A 7 -17.19 4.59 -8.01
CA ASP A 7 -17.87 4.90 -6.75
C ASP A 7 -16.88 4.77 -5.60
N ARG A 8 -16.59 5.90 -4.95
CA ARG A 8 -15.92 5.86 -3.66
C ARG A 8 -16.91 5.16 -2.75
N GLY A 9 -16.75 3.86 -2.57
CA GLY A 9 -17.50 3.11 -1.56
C GLY A 9 -17.46 3.87 -0.25
N GLU A 10 -18.48 3.70 0.59
CA GLU A 10 -18.53 4.38 1.88
C GLU A 10 -17.21 4.21 2.62
N GLU A 11 -16.62 5.33 3.05
CA GLU A 11 -15.41 5.33 3.86
C GLU A 11 -15.80 5.05 5.30
N TYR A 12 -15.41 3.88 5.80
CA TYR A 12 -15.73 3.42 7.14
C TYR A 12 -14.67 3.82 8.18
N GLY A 13 -13.45 4.13 7.75
CA GLY A 13 -12.39 4.61 8.65
C GLY A 13 -10.98 4.58 8.06
N VAL A 14 -9.99 4.62 8.95
CA VAL A 14 -8.56 4.55 8.59
C VAL A 14 -7.86 3.51 9.48
N ILE A 15 -7.06 2.65 8.86
CA ILE A 15 -6.13 1.74 9.53
C ILE A 15 -4.71 2.26 9.34
N PHE A 16 -3.88 2.17 10.37
CA PHE A 16 -2.47 2.59 10.28
C PHE A 16 -1.54 1.38 10.23
N LEU A 17 -0.78 1.23 9.15
CA LEU A 17 0.34 0.30 9.12
C LEU A 17 1.54 0.91 9.83
N HIS A 18 2.12 0.18 10.78
CA HIS A 18 3.31 0.60 11.53
C HIS A 18 4.59 -0.10 11.06
N SER A 19 4.45 -1.22 10.37
CA SER A 19 5.56 -2.05 9.87
C SER A 19 5.19 -2.72 8.56
N VAL A 20 6.21 -3.03 7.77
CA VAL A 20 6.12 -3.65 6.43
C VAL A 20 7.27 -4.64 6.25
N PHE A 21 7.08 -5.66 5.42
CA PHE A 21 8.15 -6.58 5.08
C PHE A 21 9.09 -5.91 4.07
N ILE A 22 10.39 -6.11 4.24
CA ILE A 22 11.42 -5.70 3.28
C ILE A 22 12.34 -6.91 3.10
N GLY A 23 12.20 -7.60 1.97
CA GLY A 23 12.73 -8.96 1.84
C GLY A 23 12.05 -9.89 2.84
N GLU A 24 12.83 -10.56 3.69
CA GLU A 24 12.31 -11.46 4.73
C GLU A 24 12.21 -10.80 6.11
N GLU A 25 12.59 -9.53 6.25
CA GLU A 25 12.63 -8.82 7.53
C GLU A 25 11.44 -7.86 7.70
N MET A 26 10.84 -7.87 8.89
CA MET A 26 9.85 -6.87 9.28
C MET A 26 10.56 -5.56 9.68
N LYS A 27 10.34 -4.49 8.91
CA LYS A 27 10.87 -3.15 9.18
C LYS A 27 9.77 -2.21 9.67
N LYS A 28 10.14 -1.31 10.59
CA LYS A 28 9.23 -0.26 11.08
C LYS A 28 9.18 0.89 10.08
N LEU A 29 7.98 1.43 9.89
CA LEU A 29 7.80 2.68 9.16
C LEU A 29 8.16 3.87 10.06
N LYS A 30 8.80 4.90 9.49
CA LYS A 30 9.16 6.14 10.21
C LYS A 30 7.91 6.92 10.63
N LYS A 31 6.85 6.82 9.85
CA LYS A 31 5.51 7.35 10.15
C LYS A 31 4.48 6.26 9.87
N PRO A 32 3.44 6.10 10.69
CA PRO A 32 2.38 5.15 10.39
C PRO A 32 1.73 5.49 9.04
N LEU A 33 1.57 4.49 8.18
CA LEU A 33 0.99 4.65 6.85
C LEU A 33 -0.54 4.51 6.94
N PRO A 34 -1.32 5.56 6.66
CA PRO A 34 -2.77 5.47 6.67
C PRO A 34 -3.29 4.69 5.46
N LEU A 35 -4.18 3.75 5.72
CA LEU A 35 -4.97 3.01 4.74
C LEU A 35 -6.44 3.36 4.94
N THR A 36 -7.08 3.93 3.92
CA THR A 36 -8.53 4.15 3.90
C THR A 36 -9.23 2.79 3.93
N LEU A 37 -10.15 2.60 4.87
CA LEU A 37 -10.96 1.41 5.03
C LEU A 37 -12.33 1.61 4.40
N ASN A 38 -12.66 0.76 3.42
CA ASN A 38 -14.00 0.64 2.86
C ASN A 38 -14.51 -0.79 3.08
N ILE A 39 -15.83 -0.96 3.15
CA ILE A 39 -16.49 -2.26 3.15
C ILE A 39 -17.26 -2.35 1.84
N ALA A 40 -16.89 -3.32 0.99
CA ALA A 40 -17.59 -3.57 -0.26
C ALA A 40 -18.98 -4.17 -0.02
N GLU A 41 -19.87 -4.08 -1.00
CA GLU A 41 -21.25 -4.60 -0.90
C GLU A 41 -21.32 -6.10 -0.59
N ASN A 42 -20.29 -6.87 -1.00
CA ASN A 42 -20.16 -8.29 -0.70
C ASN A 42 -19.56 -8.58 0.69
N GLY A 43 -19.38 -7.56 1.53
CA GLY A 43 -18.81 -7.64 2.87
C GLY A 43 -17.29 -7.69 2.92
N TYR A 44 -16.57 -7.58 1.80
CA TYR A 44 -15.11 -7.60 1.78
C TYR A 44 -14.53 -6.30 2.33
N ILE A 45 -13.43 -6.43 3.06
CA ILE A 45 -12.62 -5.33 3.57
C ILE A 45 -11.69 -4.84 2.47
N GLN A 46 -11.81 -3.57 2.12
CA GLN A 46 -10.92 -2.91 1.16
C GLN A 46 -10.04 -1.92 1.89
N LEU A 47 -8.72 -1.98 1.65
CA LEU A 47 -7.77 -1.00 2.14
C LEU A 47 -7.06 -0.33 0.97
N ALA A 48 -6.96 1.00 1.02
CA ALA A 48 -6.35 1.77 -0.05
C ALA A 48 -5.37 2.83 0.50
N ASN A 49 -4.26 3.01 -0.21
CA ASN A 49 -3.36 4.13 -0.03
C ASN A 49 -2.78 4.58 -1.37
N THR A 50 -2.98 5.85 -1.70
CA THR A 50 -2.58 6.40 -3.00
C THR A 50 -1.09 6.70 -3.08
N GLU A 51 -0.44 7.03 -1.97
CA GLU A 51 0.98 7.39 -1.89
C GLU A 51 1.89 6.24 -2.37
N TYR A 52 1.61 5.02 -1.91
CA TYR A 52 2.35 3.82 -2.29
C TYR A 52 1.60 2.93 -3.29
N SER A 53 0.42 3.36 -3.76
CA SER A 53 -0.47 2.62 -4.67
C SER A 53 -0.88 1.24 -4.14
N ILE A 54 -1.26 1.20 -2.86
CA ILE A 54 -1.85 0.02 -2.23
C ILE A 54 -3.34 0.02 -2.53
N LEU A 55 -3.85 -1.11 -3.01
CA LEU A 55 -5.27 -1.38 -3.17
C LEU A 55 -5.50 -2.88 -2.95
N VAL A 56 -6.08 -3.22 -1.82
CA VAL A 56 -6.34 -4.61 -1.41
C VAL A 56 -7.83 -4.81 -1.13
N SER A 57 -8.29 -6.05 -1.29
CA SER A 57 -9.66 -6.47 -1.03
C SER A 57 -9.64 -7.90 -0.49
N SER A 58 -9.98 -8.08 0.79
CA SER A 58 -9.87 -9.35 1.50
C SER A 58 -11.11 -9.63 2.35
N PRO A 59 -11.43 -10.90 2.67
CA PRO A 59 -12.63 -11.24 3.43
C PRO A 59 -12.57 -10.77 4.90
N ASN A 60 -11.40 -10.42 5.43
CA ASN A 60 -11.24 -9.90 6.78
C ASN A 60 -10.09 -8.89 6.89
N VAL A 61 -10.09 -8.13 7.99
CA VAL A 61 -9.14 -7.04 8.24
C VAL A 61 -7.69 -7.54 8.35
N LYS A 62 -7.48 -8.72 8.94
CA LYS A 62 -6.13 -9.27 9.15
C LYS A 62 -5.46 -9.57 7.81
N GLU A 63 -6.15 -10.30 6.94
CA GLU A 63 -5.65 -10.60 5.59
C GLU A 63 -5.48 -9.33 4.76
N ALA A 64 -6.39 -8.35 4.86
CA ALA A 64 -6.23 -7.07 4.16
C ALA A 64 -4.96 -6.32 4.61
N ILE A 65 -4.64 -6.34 5.90
CA ILE A 65 -3.42 -5.73 6.43
C ILE A 65 -2.17 -6.45 5.93
N GLU A 66 -2.17 -7.79 5.96
CA GLU A 66 -1.04 -8.61 5.48
C GLU A 66 -0.80 -8.37 3.97
N GLU A 67 -1.85 -8.38 3.15
CA GLU A 67 -1.77 -8.06 1.72
C GLU A 67 -1.28 -6.62 1.46
N ALA A 68 -1.71 -5.65 2.28
CA ALA A 68 -1.24 -4.27 2.16
C ALA A 68 0.25 -4.14 2.47
N GLN A 69 0.76 -4.90 3.45
CA GLN A 69 2.19 -4.98 3.74
C GLN A 69 2.97 -5.61 2.59
N LEU A 70 2.41 -6.65 1.94
CA LEU A 70 3.02 -7.30 0.78
C LEU A 70 3.07 -6.36 -0.43
N GLN A 71 1.98 -5.65 -0.76
CA GLN A 71 2.00 -4.67 -1.85
C GLN A 71 3.01 -3.54 -1.61
N PHE A 72 3.18 -3.09 -0.35
CA PHE A 72 4.24 -2.15 -0.01
C PHE A 72 5.63 -2.76 -0.26
N SER A 73 5.86 -3.99 0.21
CA SER A 73 7.13 -4.72 0.02
C SER A 73 7.47 -4.88 -1.46
N ASP A 74 6.51 -5.29 -2.28
CA ASP A 74 6.66 -5.46 -3.72
C ASP A 74 7.01 -4.14 -4.40
N GLY A 75 6.32 -3.06 -4.03
CA GLY A 75 6.64 -1.71 -4.49
C GLY A 75 8.05 -1.29 -4.12
N PHE A 76 8.45 -1.51 -2.86
CA PHE A 76 9.81 -1.23 -2.38
C PHE A 76 10.85 -2.00 -3.20
N GLY A 77 10.65 -3.31 -3.37
CA GLY A 77 11.55 -4.19 -4.12
C GLY A 77 11.66 -3.77 -5.58
N PHE A 78 10.53 -3.51 -6.24
CA PHE A 78 10.50 -3.11 -7.63
C PHE A 78 11.20 -1.77 -7.88
N PHE A 79 10.84 -0.70 -7.15
CA PHE A 79 11.40 0.63 -7.41
C PHE A 79 12.85 0.81 -6.96
N ASN A 80 13.36 -0.10 -6.11
CA ASN A 80 14.74 -0.08 -5.64
C ASN A 80 15.62 -1.21 -6.20
N ASN A 81 15.12 -1.99 -7.17
CA ASN A 81 15.89 -3.04 -7.80
C ASN A 81 16.97 -2.44 -8.73
N PRO A 82 18.28 -2.61 -8.43
CA PRO A 82 19.36 -2.04 -9.23
C PRO A 82 19.47 -2.67 -10.64
N ALA A 83 18.89 -3.84 -10.86
CA ALA A 83 18.87 -4.49 -12.18
C ALA A 83 17.86 -3.85 -13.14
N LEU A 84 16.94 -3.02 -12.65
CA LEU A 84 15.93 -2.36 -13.48
C LEU A 84 16.43 -0.98 -13.95
N ASN A 85 16.39 -0.75 -15.26
CA ASN A 85 16.63 0.59 -15.82
C ASN A 85 15.37 1.46 -15.69
N LEU A 86 15.16 2.01 -14.51
CA LEU A 86 14.00 2.82 -14.16
C LEU A 86 14.11 4.27 -14.65
N SER A 87 12.98 4.86 -15.03
CA SER A 87 12.89 6.29 -15.33
C SER A 87 13.23 7.14 -14.10
N PRO A 88 13.62 8.43 -14.27
CA PRO A 88 13.87 9.32 -13.14
C PRO A 88 12.70 9.41 -12.15
N ALA A 89 11.46 9.42 -12.66
CA ALA A 89 10.26 9.45 -11.82
C ALA A 89 10.10 8.16 -11.00
N ALA A 90 10.37 6.99 -11.59
CA ALA A 90 10.33 5.72 -10.89
C ALA A 90 11.44 5.60 -9.83
N LYS A 91 12.64 6.13 -10.10
CA LYS A 91 13.73 6.22 -9.13
C LYS A 91 13.36 7.13 -7.94
N ALA A 92 12.79 8.30 -8.21
CA ALA A 92 12.31 9.20 -7.15
C ALA A 92 11.22 8.54 -6.29
N ARG A 93 10.39 7.67 -6.88
CA ARG A 93 9.43 6.86 -6.13
C ARG A 93 10.14 5.84 -5.23
N GLY A 94 11.18 5.15 -5.71
CA GLY A 94 12.00 4.25 -4.90
C GLY A 94 12.64 4.92 -3.68
N GLU A 95 13.14 6.14 -3.85
CA GLU A 95 13.68 6.92 -2.72
C GLU A 95 12.62 7.25 -1.66
N ARG A 96 11.37 7.55 -2.06
CA ARG A 96 10.26 7.71 -1.08
C ARG A 96 10.01 6.45 -0.28
N PHE A 97 10.05 5.28 -0.93
CA PHE A 97 9.94 3.99 -0.23
C PHE A 97 11.07 3.80 0.79
N LYS A 98 12.32 4.09 0.43
CA LYS A 98 13.47 4.04 1.36
C LYS A 98 13.33 5.03 2.51
N ASP A 99 12.87 6.24 2.22
CA ASP A 99 12.67 7.29 3.23
C ASP A 99 11.56 6.92 4.22
N ALA A 100 10.58 6.12 3.82
CA ALA A 100 9.46 5.71 4.66
C ALA A 100 9.83 4.64 5.72
N VAL A 101 10.89 3.86 5.51
CA VAL A 101 11.30 2.77 6.43
C VAL A 101 12.58 3.12 7.20
N TRP A 102 12.71 2.54 8.39
CA TRP A 102 14.00 2.47 9.09
C TRP A 102 14.83 1.33 8.49
N ILE A 103 15.86 1.69 7.69
CA ILE A 103 16.81 0.76 7.08
C ILE A 103 18.03 0.61 7.98
#